data_AF-A0A8J6SQB9-F1
#
_entry.id   AF-A0A8J6SQB9-F1
#
_cell.length_a   1.000
_cell.length_b   1.000
_cell.length_c   1.000
_cell.angle_alpha   90.00
_cell.angle_beta   90.00
_cell.angle_gamma   90.00
#
_symmetry.space_group_name_H-M   'P 1'
#
loop_
_entity.id
_entity.type
_entity.pdbx_description
1 polymer ?
#
loop_
_entity_poly.entity_id
_entity_poly.type
_entity_poly.pdbx_seq_one_letter_code
_entity_poly.pdbx_strand_id
1 'polypeptide(L)'
;MFILRRLNSKLLAYLSVTLFTVTLFVSPPAFMRQLPFFNASTIVHASVQSLPSDFISADLIASAPSEPPLTEEGEEEEKSVDFFRIAMGAIAGLVLFIYGVTRLAEGLEDVGEARMKNLLSKFTTNRFAGVTTGIVATTFLESSSVTIILVIAMVSAGILTFVQSLGVVLGSNIGTAVGAQIISLNIELYVPILMFAGLLVFFVGRTERWKAIGIVLLGFGLMFYGLEAIDSAMEPFREYEPFLNLMERLGENPLLGALVGAIFTVIVQSSSATVAIVVTLAGSNLIGLAAGIAIMLGAEIGTCADTLVATIGRGSYALRTGLFHLLFNLVSATLGILFASQLAQLAQLVSGDDVGRQIANAQMMFNIIGVVVMIGFLPIVARLLTKLVPETQADRERAQRQTEKHQANTETLQPTSVSR
;
A
#
# COMPACT_ATOMS: atom_id res chain seq x y z
N MET A 1 -17.86 -1.04 32.01
CA MET A 1 -17.37 -2.43 31.87
C MET A 1 -18.22 -3.32 30.94
N PHE A 2 -19.53 -3.10 30.79
CA PHE A 2 -20.40 -3.94 29.94
C PHE A 2 -20.32 -3.67 28.42
N ILE A 3 -19.94 -2.45 28.01
CA ILE A 3 -19.85 -2.06 26.58
C ILE A 3 -18.58 -2.63 25.91
N LEU A 4 -17.52 -2.88 26.67
CA LEU A 4 -16.25 -3.42 26.16
C LEU A 4 -16.31 -4.91 25.79
N ARG A 5 -17.27 -5.67 26.33
CA ARG A 5 -17.39 -7.12 26.09
C ARG A 5 -18.07 -7.49 24.76
N ARG A 6 -18.68 -6.52 24.06
CA ARG A 6 -19.31 -6.72 22.74
C ARG A 6 -18.43 -6.27 21.56
N LEU A 7 -17.29 -5.63 21.84
CA LEU A 7 -16.35 -5.28 20.79
C LEU A 7 -15.59 -6.55 20.38
N ASN A 8 -15.73 -6.92 19.11
CA ASN A 8 -15.00 -8.04 18.50
C ASN A 8 -13.49 -7.83 18.74
N SER A 9 -12.77 -8.86 19.19
CA SER A 9 -11.32 -8.76 19.43
C SER A 9 -10.55 -8.28 18.18
N LYS A 10 -11.09 -8.56 16.98
CA LYS A 10 -10.58 -8.02 15.72
C LYS A 10 -10.80 -6.51 15.61
N LEU A 11 -11.99 -6.01 15.93
CA LEU A 11 -12.32 -4.58 15.90
C LEU A 11 -11.48 -3.80 16.92
N LEU A 12 -11.20 -4.38 18.09
CA LEU A 12 -10.29 -3.80 19.08
C LEU A 12 -8.83 -3.78 18.60
N ALA A 13 -8.39 -4.81 17.88
CA ALA A 13 -7.06 -4.82 17.26
C ALA A 13 -6.95 -3.76 16.15
N TYR A 14 -7.94 -3.65 15.27
CA TYR A 14 -8.02 -2.60 14.24
C TYR A 14 -8.04 -1.20 14.87
N LEU A 15 -8.94 -0.94 15.83
CA LEU A 15 -8.97 0.33 16.57
C LEU A 15 -7.67 0.61 17.31
N SER A 16 -7.00 -0.39 17.90
CA SER A 16 -5.73 -0.17 18.60
C SER A 16 -4.59 0.22 17.65
N VAL A 17 -4.54 -0.35 16.44
CA VAL A 17 -3.52 -0.03 15.44
C VAL A 17 -3.78 1.34 14.83
N THR A 18 -5.04 1.66 14.49
CA THR A 18 -5.41 3.00 14.01
C THR A 18 -5.18 4.07 15.08
N LEU A 19 -5.53 3.80 16.35
CA LEU A 19 -5.32 4.75 17.45
C LEU A 19 -3.83 4.93 17.77
N PHE A 20 -3.04 3.86 17.73
CA PHE A 20 -1.58 3.90 17.88
C PHE A 20 -0.92 4.69 16.74
N THR A 21 -1.40 4.49 15.51
CA THR A 21 -0.97 5.23 14.32
C THR A 21 -1.25 6.72 14.45
N VAL A 22 -2.48 7.08 14.84
CA VAL A 22 -2.88 8.47 15.07
C VAL A 22 -2.06 9.08 16.22
N THR A 23 -1.75 8.31 17.27
CA THR A 23 -0.92 8.77 18.39
C THR A 23 0.53 9.07 17.95
N LEU A 24 1.11 8.24 17.08
CA LEU A 24 2.43 8.47 16.50
C LEU A 24 2.48 9.69 15.59
N PHE A 25 1.39 9.97 14.86
CA PHE A 25 1.26 11.13 13.96
C PHE A 25 0.97 12.45 14.69
N VAL A 26 0.24 12.39 15.81
CA VAL A 26 -0.17 13.57 16.60
C VAL A 26 0.91 14.00 17.60
N SER A 27 1.83 13.11 17.99
CA SER A 27 2.97 13.45 18.85
C SER A 27 4.34 13.00 18.31
N PRO A 28 4.75 13.44 17.09
CA PRO A 28 6.05 13.06 16.51
C PRO A 28 7.29 13.41 17.34
N PRO A 29 7.39 14.57 18.04
CA PRO A 29 8.64 15.00 18.66
C PRO A 29 9.20 14.06 19.74
N ALA A 30 8.33 13.29 20.42
CA ALA A 30 8.76 12.37 21.47
C ALA A 30 9.28 11.03 20.92
N PHE A 31 8.75 10.59 19.78
CA PHE A 31 9.11 9.33 19.13
C PHE A 31 10.28 9.53 18.15
N MET A 32 10.28 10.61 17.36
CA MET A 32 11.36 10.89 16.40
C MET A 32 12.72 11.10 17.09
N ARG A 33 12.76 11.69 18.30
CA ARG A 33 14.01 11.85 19.09
C ARG A 33 14.63 10.53 19.55
N GLN A 34 13.88 9.43 19.56
CA GLN A 34 14.37 8.11 20.00
C GLN A 34 14.84 7.24 18.85
N LEU A 35 14.55 7.63 17.61
CA LEU A 35 14.99 6.90 16.43
C LEU A 35 16.42 7.32 16.08
N PRO A 36 17.36 6.37 15.92
CA PRO A 36 18.78 6.66 15.70
C PRO A 36 19.06 7.43 14.39
N PHE A 37 18.08 7.50 13.49
CA PHE A 37 18.18 8.21 12.21
C PHE A 37 18.01 9.74 12.33
N PHE A 38 17.41 10.25 13.42
CA PHE A 38 17.14 11.68 13.63
C PHE A 38 18.12 12.37 14.60
N ASN A 39 19.11 11.65 15.14
CA ASN A 39 20.15 12.25 15.97
C ASN A 39 21.21 12.93 15.10
N ALA A 40 21.02 14.21 14.80
CA ALA A 40 22.03 15.08 14.20
C ALA A 40 23.07 15.55 15.24
N SER A 41 23.69 14.64 15.99
CA SER A 41 24.69 14.97 17.03
C SER A 41 26.04 14.29 16.84
N THR A 42 26.35 13.75 15.66
CA THR A 42 27.65 13.07 15.42
C THR A 42 28.49 13.65 14.29
N ILE A 43 28.29 14.91 13.88
CA ILE A 43 29.27 15.63 13.07
C ILE A 43 29.29 17.09 13.51
N VAL A 44 30.26 17.44 14.36
CA VAL A 44 31.06 18.68 14.42
C VAL A 44 31.67 18.75 15.82
N HIS A 45 32.85 18.16 15.99
CA HIS A 45 33.88 18.65 16.90
C HIS A 45 35.19 17.97 16.55
N ALA A 46 35.86 18.50 15.53
CA ALA A 46 37.31 18.35 15.39
C ALA A 46 37.87 19.64 14.78
N SER A 47 38.92 20.14 15.41
CA SER A 47 39.81 21.25 15.04
C SER A 47 39.25 22.68 15.05
N VAL A 48 39.09 23.25 16.25
CA VAL A 48 39.63 24.59 16.50
C VAL A 48 40.85 24.40 17.38
N GLN A 49 42.02 24.33 16.75
CA GLN A 49 43.29 24.38 17.45
C GLN A 49 43.58 25.86 17.72
N SER A 50 43.65 26.20 19.00
CA SER A 50 44.01 27.52 19.53
C SER A 50 45.31 28.03 18.92
N LEU A 51 45.27 29.18 18.24
CA LEU A 51 46.46 30.00 17.98
C LEU A 51 46.72 30.88 19.21
N PRO A 52 47.99 31.09 19.63
CA PRO A 52 48.31 31.93 20.77
C PRO A 52 48.09 33.40 20.45
N SER A 53 47.57 34.11 21.45
CA SER A 53 47.32 35.55 21.47
C SER A 53 48.61 36.34 21.69
N ASP A 54 49.44 36.46 20.67
CA ASP A 54 50.53 37.45 20.62
C ASP A 54 50.76 37.87 19.17
N PHE A 55 50.99 39.17 18.96
CA PHE A 55 51.10 39.91 17.68
C PHE A 55 49.83 40.62 17.18
N ILE A 56 49.42 41.69 17.86
CA ILE A 56 49.06 42.94 17.16
C ILE A 56 49.65 44.12 17.94
N SER A 57 50.67 44.75 17.38
CA SER A 57 51.22 46.03 17.83
C SER A 57 50.20 47.14 17.60
N ALA A 58 49.98 47.97 18.61
CA ALA A 58 49.25 49.22 18.49
C ALA A 58 50.08 50.23 17.69
N ASP A 59 49.86 50.32 16.38
CA ASP A 59 50.24 51.46 15.54
C ASP A 59 49.73 51.22 14.11
N LEU A 60 48.42 51.33 13.88
CA LEU A 60 47.85 51.60 12.55
C LEU A 60 46.36 52.01 12.64
N ILE A 61 46.05 52.99 13.51
CA ILE A 61 44.77 53.71 13.50
C ILE A 61 45.04 55.09 12.90
N ALA A 62 45.17 55.20 11.58
CA ALA A 62 45.07 56.47 10.84
C ALA A 62 45.12 56.22 9.31
N SER A 63 44.05 55.69 8.72
CA SER A 63 43.64 55.95 7.32
C SER A 63 42.45 55.08 6.96
N ALA A 64 41.26 55.53 7.36
CA ALA A 64 40.01 54.96 6.90
C ALA A 64 39.73 55.35 5.44
N PRO A 65 39.27 54.42 4.58
CA PRO A 65 38.21 54.68 3.62
C PRO A 65 36.86 54.31 4.25
N SER A 66 35.85 55.13 3.96
CA SER A 66 34.46 54.99 4.40
C SER A 66 33.91 53.56 4.27
N GLU A 67 33.34 53.04 5.36
CA GLU A 67 32.56 51.81 5.40
C GLU A 67 31.47 51.83 4.32
N PRO A 68 31.26 50.74 3.57
CA PRO A 68 30.04 50.58 2.79
C PRO A 68 28.85 50.47 3.77
N PRO A 69 27.62 50.81 3.34
CA PRO A 69 26.48 50.76 4.24
C PRO A 69 26.35 49.33 4.76
N LEU A 70 26.14 49.20 6.07
CA LEU A 70 25.71 47.97 6.72
C LEU A 70 24.56 47.40 5.90
N THR A 71 24.83 46.35 5.12
CA THR A 71 23.79 45.45 4.67
C THR A 71 23.14 44.97 5.95
N GLU A 72 21.86 45.28 6.14
CA GLU A 72 21.02 44.56 7.07
C GLU A 72 21.33 43.08 6.80
N GLU A 73 22.03 42.44 7.74
CA GLU A 73 22.00 41.00 7.88
C GLU A 73 20.52 40.72 8.10
N GLY A 74 19.80 40.48 7.01
CA GLY A 74 18.49 39.88 7.07
C GLY A 74 18.72 38.62 7.88
N GLU A 75 18.18 38.60 9.10
CA GLU A 75 17.92 37.36 9.79
C GLU A 75 17.28 36.46 8.74
N GLU A 76 18.03 35.49 8.23
CA GLU A 76 17.44 34.40 7.46
C GLU A 76 16.47 33.77 8.46
N GLU A 77 15.20 34.19 8.39
CA GLU A 77 14.11 33.51 9.06
C GLU A 77 14.22 32.06 8.62
N GLU A 78 14.84 31.24 9.47
CA GLU A 78 14.86 29.80 9.33
C GLU A 78 13.39 29.42 9.19
N LYS A 79 12.95 29.12 7.95
CA LYS A 79 11.55 28.77 7.64
C LYS A 79 11.19 27.58 8.51
N SER A 80 10.65 27.86 9.69
CA SER A 80 10.30 26.82 10.64
C SER A 80 9.15 26.04 10.03
N VAL A 81 9.44 24.79 9.66
CA VAL A 81 8.46 23.90 9.07
C VAL A 81 7.36 23.67 10.12
N ASP A 82 6.14 24.12 9.82
CA ASP A 82 4.98 23.88 10.69
C ASP A 82 4.51 22.43 10.53
N PHE A 83 5.20 21.53 11.24
CA PHE A 83 4.91 20.10 11.25
C PHE A 83 3.48 19.79 11.66
N PHE A 84 2.86 20.61 12.51
CA PHE A 84 1.48 20.39 12.93
C PHE A 84 0.52 20.65 11.78
N ARG A 85 0.66 21.79 11.09
CA ARG A 85 -0.15 22.11 9.90
C ARG A 85 0.04 21.07 8.80
N ILE A 86 1.27 20.66 8.55
CA ILE A 86 1.60 19.61 7.58
C ILE A 86 0.91 18.30 7.95
N ALA A 87 1.07 17.82 9.20
CA ALA A 87 0.47 16.58 9.66
C ALA A 87 -1.06 16.64 9.57
N MET A 88 -1.69 17.73 9.97
CA MET A 88 -3.14 17.89 9.90
C MET A 88 -3.66 17.93 8.46
N GLY A 89 -2.95 18.62 7.55
CA GLY A 89 -3.28 18.63 6.12
C GLY A 89 -3.15 17.23 5.50
N ALA A 90 -2.05 16.54 5.79
CA ALA A 90 -1.79 15.18 5.32
C ALA A 90 -2.84 14.19 5.84
N ILE A 91 -3.21 14.28 7.12
CA ILE A 91 -4.26 13.44 7.71
C ILE A 91 -5.62 13.72 7.05
N ALA A 92 -5.96 15.00 6.83
CA ALA A 92 -7.21 15.35 6.16
C ALA A 92 -7.26 14.77 4.73
N GLY A 93 -6.18 14.94 3.96
CA GLY A 93 -6.05 14.34 2.63
C GLY A 93 -6.10 12.81 2.66
N LEU A 94 -5.41 12.18 3.61
CA LEU A 94 -5.43 10.72 3.79
C LEU A 94 -6.82 10.18 4.14
N VAL A 95 -7.58 10.88 4.98
CA VAL A 95 -8.97 10.50 5.31
C VAL A 95 -9.84 10.57 4.05
N LEU A 96 -9.74 11.64 3.27
CA LEU A 96 -10.48 11.78 2.01
C LEU A 96 -10.07 10.71 1.00
N PHE A 97 -8.78 10.45 0.88
CA PHE A 97 -8.23 9.44 0.00
C PHE A 97 -8.75 8.04 0.36
N ILE A 98 -8.59 7.61 1.61
CA ILE A 98 -9.05 6.29 2.09
C ILE A 98 -10.57 6.18 1.95
N TYR A 99 -11.31 7.25 2.27
CA TYR A 99 -12.77 7.26 2.09
C TYR A 99 -13.14 7.11 0.61
N GLY A 100 -12.44 7.81 -0.29
CA GLY A 100 -12.60 7.71 -1.74
C GLY A 100 -12.35 6.29 -2.25
N VAL A 101 -11.23 5.68 -1.88
CA VAL A 101 -10.90 4.27 -2.20
C VAL A 101 -11.97 3.31 -1.67
N THR A 102 -12.43 3.52 -0.43
CA THR A 102 -13.47 2.68 0.18
C THR A 102 -14.78 2.77 -0.61
N ARG A 103 -15.21 3.99 -0.97
CA ARG A 103 -16.41 4.19 -1.78
C ARG A 103 -16.26 3.62 -3.19
N LEU A 104 -15.10 3.78 -3.81
CA LEU A 104 -14.79 3.20 -5.10
C LEU A 104 -14.96 1.67 -5.06
N ALA A 105 -14.37 1.02 -4.05
CA ALA A 105 -14.48 -0.43 -3.87
C ALA A 105 -15.93 -0.87 -3.62
N GLU A 106 -16.67 -0.19 -2.73
CA GLU A 106 -18.10 -0.47 -2.46
C GLU A 106 -18.95 -0.35 -3.74
N GLY A 107 -18.76 0.72 -4.52
CA GLY A 107 -19.51 0.93 -5.75
C GLY A 107 -19.18 -0.10 -6.83
N LEU A 108 -17.91 -0.50 -6.96
CA LEU A 108 -17.51 -1.56 -7.89
C LEU A 108 -18.03 -2.93 -7.44
N GLU A 109 -18.06 -3.20 -6.13
CA GLU A 109 -18.67 -4.39 -5.54
C GLU A 109 -20.18 -4.42 -5.83
N ASP A 110 -20.92 -3.35 -5.58
CA ASP A 110 -22.37 -3.28 -5.85
C ASP A 110 -22.71 -3.47 -7.35
N VAL A 111 -21.86 -2.98 -8.24
CA VAL A 111 -22.00 -3.23 -9.69
C VAL A 111 -21.70 -4.69 -10.06
N GLY A 112 -20.87 -5.38 -9.27
CA GLY A 112 -20.27 -6.67 -9.58
C GLY A 112 -20.62 -7.84 -8.66
N GLU A 113 -21.42 -7.67 -7.60
CA GLU A 113 -21.42 -8.57 -6.43
C GLU A 113 -21.72 -10.03 -6.80
N ALA A 114 -22.81 -10.26 -7.54
CA ALA A 114 -23.20 -11.60 -8.00
C ALA A 114 -22.24 -12.16 -9.06
N ARG A 115 -21.55 -11.30 -9.81
CA ARG A 115 -20.58 -11.71 -10.84
C ARG A 115 -19.26 -12.10 -10.23
N MET A 116 -18.81 -11.44 -9.16
CA MET A 116 -17.50 -11.69 -8.55
C MET A 116 -17.43 -13.07 -7.88
N LYS A 117 -18.45 -13.42 -7.09
CA LYS A 117 -18.58 -14.76 -6.47
C LYS A 117 -18.67 -15.87 -7.53
N ASN A 118 -19.38 -15.62 -8.63
CA ASN A 118 -19.46 -16.55 -9.76
C ASN A 118 -18.15 -16.63 -10.56
N LEU A 119 -17.43 -15.52 -10.73
CA LEU A 119 -16.16 -15.48 -11.45
C LEU A 119 -15.10 -16.30 -10.70
N LEU A 120 -14.96 -16.06 -9.39
CA LEU A 120 -14.02 -16.78 -8.54
C LEU A 120 -14.30 -18.29 -8.48
N SER A 121 -15.56 -18.71 -8.50
CA SER A 121 -15.92 -20.14 -8.46
C SER A 121 -15.86 -20.84 -9.82
N LYS A 122 -16.14 -20.14 -10.93
CA LYS A 122 -16.22 -20.77 -12.28
C LYS A 122 -14.95 -20.63 -13.12
N PHE A 123 -14.11 -19.62 -12.87
CA PHE A 123 -12.94 -19.31 -13.70
C PHE A 123 -11.59 -19.68 -13.09
N THR A 124 -11.58 -20.45 -12.01
CA THR A 124 -10.35 -20.93 -11.34
C THR A 124 -9.99 -22.36 -11.75
N THR A 125 -10.28 -22.80 -12.97
CA THR A 125 -10.13 -24.23 -13.37
C THR A 125 -8.69 -24.73 -13.44
N ASN A 126 -7.71 -23.84 -13.63
CA ASN A 126 -6.28 -24.13 -13.60
C ASN A 126 -5.49 -22.92 -13.09
N ARG A 127 -4.17 -23.06 -12.89
CA ARG A 127 -3.31 -21.99 -12.34
C ARG A 127 -3.32 -20.68 -13.16
N PHE A 128 -3.37 -20.76 -14.49
CA PHE A 128 -3.41 -19.56 -15.35
C PHE A 128 -4.77 -18.88 -15.30
N ALA A 129 -5.85 -19.68 -15.35
CA ALA A 129 -7.20 -19.17 -15.17
C ALA A 129 -7.38 -18.53 -13.78
N GLY A 130 -6.73 -19.11 -12.75
CA GLY A 130 -6.61 -18.52 -11.42
C GLY A 130 -5.93 -17.15 -11.43
N VAL A 131 -4.79 -17.01 -12.11
CA VAL A 131 -4.10 -15.71 -12.27
C VAL A 131 -5.01 -14.68 -12.94
N THR A 132 -5.64 -15.02 -14.07
CA THR A 132 -6.57 -14.09 -14.73
C THR A 132 -7.74 -13.71 -13.83
N THR A 133 -8.28 -14.68 -13.08
CA THR A 133 -9.35 -14.41 -12.11
C THR A 133 -8.90 -13.45 -11.02
N GLY A 134 -7.67 -13.62 -10.49
CA GLY A 134 -7.09 -12.73 -9.49
C GLY A 134 -6.87 -11.31 -10.02
N ILE A 135 -6.35 -11.18 -11.24
CA ILE A 135 -6.16 -9.87 -11.90
C ILE A 135 -7.51 -9.16 -11.98
N VAL A 136 -8.50 -9.82 -12.57
CA VAL A 136 -9.84 -9.24 -12.76
C VAL A 136 -10.47 -8.91 -11.41
N ALA A 137 -10.47 -9.85 -10.47
CA ALA A 137 -11.08 -9.65 -9.16
C ALA A 137 -10.45 -8.47 -8.40
N THR A 138 -9.13 -8.39 -8.37
CA THR A 138 -8.44 -7.31 -7.65
C THR A 138 -8.54 -5.97 -8.35
N THR A 139 -8.45 -5.91 -9.68
CA THR A 139 -8.68 -4.66 -10.39
C THR A 139 -10.11 -4.13 -10.17
N PHE A 140 -11.11 -5.02 -10.14
CA PHE A 140 -12.48 -4.60 -9.83
C PHE A 140 -12.68 -4.24 -8.35
N LEU A 141 -12.01 -4.91 -7.42
CA LEU A 141 -12.15 -4.62 -5.99
C LEU A 141 -11.20 -3.52 -5.49
N GLU A 142 -10.25 -3.08 -6.33
CA GLU A 142 -9.13 -2.18 -5.98
C GLU A 142 -8.33 -2.62 -4.72
N SER A 143 -8.41 -3.89 -4.36
CA SER A 143 -7.78 -4.42 -3.15
C SER A 143 -7.40 -5.90 -3.30
N SER A 144 -6.08 -6.16 -3.32
CA SER A 144 -5.57 -7.53 -3.26
C SER A 144 -5.87 -8.17 -1.91
N SER A 145 -5.80 -7.41 -0.80
CA SER A 145 -6.15 -7.89 0.54
C SER A 145 -7.58 -8.43 0.60
N VAL A 146 -8.57 -7.65 0.14
CA VAL A 146 -9.98 -8.11 0.11
C VAL A 146 -10.12 -9.36 -0.75
N THR A 147 -9.49 -9.36 -1.93
CA THR A 147 -9.51 -10.50 -2.85
C THR A 147 -8.92 -11.76 -2.19
N ILE A 148 -7.74 -11.66 -1.57
CA ILE A 148 -7.03 -12.78 -0.95
C ILE A 148 -7.75 -13.25 0.31
N ILE A 149 -8.31 -12.36 1.12
CA ILE A 149 -9.12 -12.71 2.30
C ILE A 149 -10.35 -13.51 1.88
N LEU A 150 -11.03 -13.11 0.79
CA LEU A 150 -12.13 -13.86 0.21
C LEU A 150 -11.67 -15.24 -0.28
N VAL A 151 -10.54 -15.31 -0.98
CA VAL A 151 -9.95 -16.58 -1.42
C VAL A 151 -9.62 -17.49 -0.23
N ILE A 152 -9.03 -16.96 0.85
CA ILE A 152 -8.75 -17.68 2.09
C ILE A 152 -10.06 -18.23 2.69
N ALA A 153 -11.12 -17.42 2.71
CA ALA A 153 -12.43 -17.86 3.18
C ALA A 153 -13.02 -18.97 2.31
N MET A 154 -12.90 -18.87 0.98
CA MET A 154 -13.39 -19.87 0.02
C MET A 154 -12.62 -21.20 0.12
N VAL A 155 -11.30 -21.14 0.30
CA VAL A 155 -10.47 -22.34 0.54
C VAL A 155 -10.83 -23.00 1.86
N SER A 156 -11.04 -22.21 2.92
CA SER A 156 -11.48 -22.73 4.22
C SER A 156 -12.88 -23.37 4.14
N ALA A 157 -13.74 -22.85 3.26
CA ALA A 157 -15.07 -23.38 2.99
C ALA A 157 -15.08 -24.58 2.02
N GLY A 158 -13.93 -25.00 1.48
CA GLY A 158 -13.83 -26.09 0.50
C GLY A 158 -14.36 -25.75 -0.89
N ILE A 159 -14.64 -24.47 -1.17
CA ILE A 159 -15.15 -24.00 -2.48
C ILE A 159 -14.00 -23.93 -3.50
N LEU A 160 -12.81 -23.56 -3.05
CA LEU A 160 -11.59 -23.55 -3.86
C LEU A 160 -10.59 -24.55 -3.30
N THR A 161 -9.89 -25.25 -4.18
CA THR A 161 -8.72 -26.03 -3.79
C THR A 161 -7.55 -25.10 -3.44
N PHE A 162 -6.63 -25.61 -2.63
CA PHE A 162 -5.40 -24.89 -2.29
C PHE A 162 -4.58 -24.48 -3.52
N VAL A 163 -4.51 -25.30 -4.58
CA VAL A 163 -3.72 -24.93 -5.78
C VAL A 163 -4.39 -23.82 -6.57
N GLN A 164 -5.73 -23.81 -6.63
CA GLN A 164 -6.49 -22.76 -7.30
C GLN A 164 -6.31 -21.41 -6.61
N SER A 165 -6.29 -21.40 -5.27
CA SER A 165 -6.08 -20.15 -4.52
C SER A 165 -4.72 -19.51 -4.80
N LEU A 166 -3.66 -20.30 -4.99
CA LEU A 166 -2.34 -19.74 -5.31
C LEU A 166 -2.34 -18.99 -6.63
N GLY A 167 -3.05 -19.50 -7.64
CA GLY A 167 -3.23 -18.79 -8.91
C GLY A 167 -3.92 -17.44 -8.71
N VAL A 168 -5.00 -17.40 -7.94
CA VAL A 168 -5.72 -16.15 -7.66
C VAL A 168 -4.85 -15.15 -6.87
N VAL A 169 -4.10 -15.62 -5.87
CA VAL A 169 -3.16 -14.77 -5.10
C VAL A 169 -2.07 -14.17 -6.00
N LEU A 170 -1.55 -14.94 -6.96
CA LEU A 170 -0.59 -14.40 -7.93
C LEU A 170 -1.24 -13.32 -8.81
N GLY A 171 -2.45 -13.59 -9.31
CA GLY A 171 -3.18 -12.64 -10.13
C GLY A 171 -3.52 -11.35 -9.41
N SER A 172 -3.88 -11.42 -8.13
CA SER A 172 -4.28 -10.24 -7.36
C SER A 172 -3.17 -9.20 -7.26
N ASN A 173 -1.90 -9.61 -7.19
CA ASN A 173 -0.79 -8.67 -7.11
C ASN A 173 -0.58 -7.88 -8.42
N ILE A 174 -0.79 -8.51 -9.58
CA ILE A 174 -0.85 -7.77 -10.86
C ILE A 174 -2.06 -6.81 -10.86
N GLY A 175 -3.21 -7.26 -10.34
CA GLY A 175 -4.41 -6.42 -10.25
C GLY A 175 -4.19 -5.14 -9.45
N THR A 176 -3.44 -5.19 -8.34
CA THR A 176 -3.06 -4.03 -7.52
C THR A 176 -2.31 -2.96 -8.31
N ALA A 177 -1.43 -3.38 -9.23
CA ALA A 177 -0.65 -2.44 -10.03
C ALA A 177 -1.52 -1.62 -11.01
N VAL A 178 -2.72 -2.08 -11.35
CA VAL A 178 -3.66 -1.31 -12.19
C VAL A 178 -4.11 -0.03 -11.47
N GLY A 179 -4.28 -0.06 -10.15
CA GLY A 179 -4.63 1.13 -9.37
C GLY A 179 -3.54 2.20 -9.46
N ALA A 180 -2.26 1.83 -9.32
CA ALA A 180 -1.14 2.75 -9.47
C ALA A 180 -1.04 3.34 -10.88
N GLN A 181 -1.34 2.55 -11.91
CA GLN A 181 -1.41 3.04 -13.30
C GLN A 181 -2.46 4.12 -13.46
N ILE A 182 -3.66 3.89 -12.90
CA ILE A 182 -4.74 4.86 -12.94
C ILE A 182 -4.34 6.17 -12.26
N ILE A 183 -3.67 6.08 -11.11
CA ILE A 183 -3.23 7.25 -10.34
C ILE A 183 -2.17 8.06 -11.07
N SER A 184 -1.29 7.40 -11.82
CA SER A 184 -0.22 8.05 -12.59
C SER A 184 -0.69 8.82 -13.85
N LEU A 185 -1.99 8.89 -14.14
CA LEU A 185 -2.53 9.52 -15.35
C LEU A 185 -2.64 11.06 -15.26
N ASN A 186 -2.22 11.69 -14.17
CA ASN A 186 -2.23 13.16 -13.95
C ASN A 186 -3.57 13.81 -14.35
N ILE A 187 -4.68 13.27 -13.83
CA ILE A 187 -6.04 13.74 -14.14
C ILE A 187 -6.56 14.83 -13.19
N GLU A 188 -5.68 15.41 -12.38
CA GLU A 188 -6.00 16.35 -11.28
C GLU A 188 -6.96 17.46 -11.73
N LEU A 189 -6.72 18.05 -12.89
CA LEU A 189 -7.56 19.11 -13.46
C LEU A 189 -9.04 18.70 -13.63
N TYR A 190 -9.31 17.42 -13.85
CA TYR A 190 -10.65 16.89 -14.10
C TYR A 190 -11.33 16.34 -12.85
N VAL A 191 -10.65 16.28 -11.71
CA VAL A 191 -11.17 15.70 -10.46
C VAL A 191 -12.46 16.38 -10.00
N PRO A 192 -12.60 17.73 -9.97
CA PRO A 192 -13.85 18.36 -9.56
C PRO A 192 -15.03 18.02 -10.48
N ILE A 193 -14.78 17.90 -11.79
CA ILE A 193 -15.80 17.52 -12.77
C ILE A 193 -16.26 16.08 -12.51
N LEU A 194 -15.32 15.18 -12.24
CA LEU A 194 -15.61 13.78 -11.94
C LEU A 194 -16.42 13.64 -10.65
N MET A 195 -16.04 14.37 -9.59
CA MET A 195 -16.79 14.40 -8.33
C MET A 195 -18.21 14.92 -8.53
N PHE A 196 -18.38 16.03 -9.25
CA PHE A 196 -19.69 16.60 -9.53
C PHE A 196 -20.55 15.65 -10.37
N ALA A 197 -19.99 15.06 -11.42
CA ALA A 197 -20.69 14.07 -12.24
C ALA A 197 -21.10 12.83 -11.42
N GLY A 198 -20.20 12.31 -10.58
CA GLY A 198 -20.49 11.19 -9.69
C GLY A 198 -21.62 11.49 -8.71
N LEU A 199 -21.58 12.68 -8.09
CA LEU A 199 -22.63 13.16 -7.20
C LEU A 199 -23.99 13.27 -7.91
N LEU A 200 -24.01 13.86 -9.11
CA LEU A 200 -25.23 13.98 -9.93
C LEU A 200 -25.80 12.61 -10.31
N VAL A 201 -24.95 11.69 -10.78
CA VAL A 201 -25.38 10.32 -11.14
C VAL A 201 -25.90 9.58 -9.91
N PHE A 202 -25.27 9.76 -8.74
CA PHE A 202 -25.73 9.16 -7.49
C PHE A 202 -27.12 9.65 -7.09
N PHE A 203 -27.39 10.96 -7.15
CA PHE A 203 -28.69 11.53 -6.76
C PHE A 203 -29.81 11.29 -7.78
N VAL A 204 -29.50 11.40 -9.08
CA VAL A 204 -30.51 11.29 -10.15
C VAL A 204 -30.71 9.83 -10.60
N GLY A 205 -29.77 8.95 -10.27
CA GLY A 205 -29.80 7.53 -10.61
C GLY A 205 -31.05 6.82 -10.10
N ARG A 206 -31.88 6.33 -11.04
CA ARG A 206 -33.17 5.69 -10.72
C ARG A 206 -33.07 4.22 -10.28
N THR A 207 -31.92 3.59 -10.50
CA THR A 207 -31.68 2.19 -10.14
C THR A 207 -30.45 2.07 -9.26
N GLU A 208 -30.38 1.06 -8.40
CA GLU A 208 -29.21 0.81 -7.54
C GLU A 208 -27.91 0.73 -8.34
N ARG A 209 -27.93 0.17 -9.55
CA ARG A 209 -26.76 0.14 -10.45
C ARG A 209 -26.26 1.53 -10.83
N TRP A 210 -27.16 2.49 -11.11
CA TRP A 210 -26.78 3.86 -11.45
C TRP A 210 -26.23 4.59 -10.22
N LYS A 211 -26.84 4.38 -9.05
CA LYS A 211 -26.32 4.92 -7.79
C LYS A 211 -24.92 4.39 -7.51
N ALA A 212 -24.70 3.09 -7.68
CA ALA A 212 -23.38 2.47 -7.53
C ALA A 212 -22.35 3.06 -8.50
N ILE A 213 -22.71 3.29 -9.77
CA ILE A 213 -21.84 4.00 -10.73
C ILE A 213 -21.53 5.43 -10.24
N GLY A 214 -22.52 6.15 -9.69
CA GLY A 214 -22.31 7.46 -9.10
C GLY A 214 -21.34 7.43 -7.91
N ILE A 215 -21.46 6.42 -7.04
CA ILE A 215 -20.54 6.17 -5.92
C ILE A 215 -19.12 5.87 -6.44
N VAL A 216 -18.97 5.05 -7.49
CA VAL A 216 -17.67 4.77 -8.12
C VAL A 216 -17.00 6.06 -8.58
N LEU A 217 -17.71 6.89 -9.35
CA LEU A 217 -17.18 8.15 -9.87
C LEU A 217 -16.84 9.14 -8.73
N LEU A 218 -17.71 9.25 -7.73
CA LEU A 218 -17.50 10.12 -6.59
C LEU A 218 -16.33 9.65 -5.71
N GLY A 219 -16.24 8.35 -5.46
CA GLY A 219 -15.14 7.73 -4.70
C GLY A 219 -13.81 7.93 -5.40
N PHE A 220 -13.77 7.76 -6.71
CA PHE A 220 -12.59 8.05 -7.52
C PHE A 220 -12.20 9.53 -7.44
N GLY A 221 -13.16 10.45 -7.56
CA GLY A 221 -12.88 11.88 -7.42
C GLY A 221 -12.35 12.25 -6.02
N LEU A 222 -12.97 11.72 -4.96
CA LEU A 222 -12.51 11.93 -3.58
C LEU A 222 -11.13 11.34 -3.32
N MET A 223 -10.82 10.20 -3.96
CA MET A 223 -9.50 9.59 -3.92
C MET A 223 -8.44 10.57 -4.44
N PHE A 224 -8.58 11.04 -5.68
CA PHE A 224 -7.60 11.99 -6.25
C PHE A 224 -7.56 13.32 -5.50
N TYR A 225 -8.70 13.86 -5.07
CA TYR A 225 -8.73 15.09 -4.27
C TYR A 225 -7.99 14.91 -2.92
N GLY A 226 -8.09 13.73 -2.32
CA GLY A 226 -7.30 13.37 -1.14
C GLY A 226 -5.79 13.34 -1.43
N LEU A 227 -5.37 12.83 -2.59
CA LEU A 227 -3.96 12.85 -3.01
C LEU A 227 -3.45 14.27 -3.23
N GLU A 228 -4.22 15.13 -3.90
CA GLU A 228 -3.89 16.54 -4.10
C GLU A 228 -3.73 17.27 -2.75
N ALA A 229 -4.62 16.99 -1.79
CA ALA A 229 -4.52 17.54 -0.44
C ALA A 229 -3.28 17.04 0.32
N ILE A 230 -2.88 15.77 0.14
CA ILE A 230 -1.63 15.24 0.70
C ILE A 230 -0.43 15.94 0.05
N ASP A 231 -0.38 16.03 -1.28
CA ASP A 231 0.72 16.69 -2.00
C ASP A 231 0.89 18.14 -1.56
N SER A 232 -0.21 18.89 -1.53
CA SER A 232 -0.25 20.28 -1.07
C SER A 232 0.22 20.43 0.38
N ALA A 233 -0.15 19.48 1.26
CA ALA A 233 0.31 19.49 2.65
C ALA A 233 1.81 19.19 2.78
N MET A 234 2.37 18.40 1.87
CA MET A 234 3.79 18.04 1.86
C MET A 234 4.68 19.10 1.19
N GLU A 235 4.12 20.08 0.49
CA GLU A 235 4.87 21.12 -0.26
C GLU A 235 6.05 21.74 0.53
N PRO A 236 5.94 22.09 1.83
CA PRO A 236 7.06 22.68 2.55
C PRO A 236 8.27 21.76 2.69
N PHE A 237 8.11 20.45 2.53
CA PHE A 237 9.22 19.50 2.57
C PHE A 237 10.13 19.54 1.33
N ARG A 238 9.72 20.23 0.25
CA ARG A 238 10.56 20.41 -0.94
C ARG A 238 11.86 21.16 -0.65
N GLU A 239 11.86 22.03 0.35
CA GLU A 239 13.01 22.85 0.76
C GLU A 239 13.58 22.39 2.12
N TYR A 240 13.04 21.33 2.72
CA TYR A 240 13.45 20.89 4.05
C TYR A 240 14.53 19.80 3.99
N GLU A 241 15.79 20.24 4.11
CA GLU A 241 16.98 19.38 4.01
C GLU A 241 16.89 18.04 4.77
N PRO A 242 16.46 17.97 6.05
CA PRO A 242 16.37 16.68 6.74
C PRO A 242 15.42 15.67 6.09
N PHE A 243 14.34 16.15 5.44
CA PHE A 243 13.44 15.28 4.68
C PHE A 243 14.08 14.82 3.37
N LEU A 244 14.73 15.72 2.63
CA LEU A 244 15.42 15.38 1.38
C LEU A 244 16.53 14.34 1.62
N ASN A 245 17.36 14.56 2.65
CA ASN A 245 18.39 13.62 3.07
C ASN A 245 17.82 12.25 3.49
N LEU A 246 16.64 12.23 4.12
CA LEU A 246 15.96 10.97 4.43
C LEU A 246 15.54 10.26 3.14
N MET A 247 14.90 10.95 2.20
CA MET A 247 14.47 10.36 0.93
C MET A 247 15.65 9.84 0.10
N GLU A 248 16.76 10.57 0.07
CA GLU A 248 18.00 10.13 -0.56
C GLU A 248 18.51 8.82 0.07
N ARG A 249 18.61 8.75 1.40
CA ARG A 249 19.02 7.54 2.12
C ARG A 249 18.10 6.34 1.86
N LEU A 250 16.79 6.56 1.72
CA LEU A 250 15.86 5.48 1.36
C LEU A 250 16.10 4.97 -0.07
N GLY A 251 16.57 5.83 -0.98
CA GLY A 251 16.95 5.47 -2.34
C GLY A 251 18.30 4.76 -2.42
N GLU A 252 19.30 5.20 -1.65
CA GLU A 252 20.63 4.57 -1.57
C GLU A 252 20.60 3.20 -0.88
N ASN A 253 19.67 3.02 0.06
CA ASN A 253 19.47 1.77 0.78
C ASN A 253 18.06 1.21 0.52
N PRO A 254 17.86 0.45 -0.58
CA PRO A 254 16.54 -0.07 -0.93
C PRO A 254 15.92 -0.99 0.12
N LEU A 255 16.74 -1.65 0.95
CA LEU A 255 16.23 -2.47 2.06
C LEU A 255 15.59 -1.58 3.14
N LEU A 256 16.21 -0.45 3.45
CA LEU A 256 15.65 0.54 4.38
C LEU A 256 14.37 1.15 3.82
N GLY A 257 14.36 1.54 2.54
CA GLY A 257 13.16 2.03 1.86
C GLY A 257 12.02 1.01 1.88
N ALA A 258 12.32 -0.26 1.59
CA ALA A 258 11.35 -1.34 1.67
C ALA A 258 10.83 -1.58 3.09
N LEU A 259 11.68 -1.48 4.12
CA LEU A 259 11.23 -1.58 5.51
C LEU A 259 10.25 -0.46 5.86
N VAL A 260 10.55 0.78 5.46
CA VAL A 260 9.66 1.94 5.68
C VAL A 260 8.33 1.74 4.96
N GLY A 261 8.34 1.32 3.69
CA GLY A 261 7.13 1.06 2.93
C GLY A 261 6.27 -0.07 3.51
N ALA A 262 6.91 -1.13 4.00
CA ALA A 262 6.21 -2.23 4.67
C ALA A 262 5.53 -1.76 5.97
N ILE A 263 6.24 -1.01 6.81
CA ILE A 263 5.69 -0.46 8.06
C ILE A 263 4.53 0.49 7.76
N PHE A 264 4.71 1.41 6.82
CA PHE A 264 3.67 2.35 6.44
C PHE A 264 2.43 1.62 5.89
N THR A 265 2.62 0.59 5.07
CA THR A 265 1.52 -0.24 4.58
C THR A 265 0.81 -1.01 5.69
N VAL A 266 1.53 -1.55 6.67
CA VAL A 266 0.91 -2.22 7.84
C VAL A 266 0.06 -1.24 8.66
N ILE A 267 0.53 -0.01 8.77
CA ILE A 267 -0.14 1.08 9.48
C ILE A 267 -1.41 1.53 8.75
N VAL A 268 -1.29 1.84 7.46
CA VAL A 268 -2.40 2.30 6.61
C VAL A 268 -3.33 1.16 6.22
N GLN A 269 -2.85 -0.08 6.28
CA GLN A 269 -3.53 -1.31 5.89
C GLN A 269 -3.92 -1.37 4.42
N SER A 270 -3.19 -0.64 3.56
CA SER A 270 -3.41 -0.63 2.12
C SER A 270 -2.11 -0.34 1.38
N SER A 271 -1.62 -1.31 0.59
CA SER A 271 -0.47 -1.07 -0.30
C SER A 271 -0.83 -0.16 -1.45
N SER A 272 -2.03 -0.28 -2.03
CA SER A 272 -2.50 0.64 -3.07
C SER A 272 -2.48 2.08 -2.57
N ALA A 273 -2.91 2.33 -1.31
CA ALA A 273 -2.82 3.65 -0.68
C ALA A 273 -1.38 4.13 -0.52
N THR A 274 -0.51 3.24 -0.04
CA THR A 274 0.91 3.54 0.17
C THR A 274 1.58 3.91 -1.15
N VAL A 275 1.38 3.10 -2.19
CA VAL A 275 1.96 3.34 -3.51
C VAL A 275 1.33 4.57 -4.17
N ALA A 276 0.03 4.82 -3.99
CA ALA A 276 -0.63 6.02 -4.50
C ALA A 276 0.02 7.31 -3.98
N ILE A 277 0.28 7.37 -2.67
CA ILE A 277 0.96 8.50 -2.04
C ILE A 277 2.37 8.63 -2.58
N VAL A 278 3.12 7.52 -2.67
CA VAL A 278 4.48 7.53 -3.23
C VAL A 278 4.52 8.01 -4.68
N VAL A 279 3.60 7.52 -5.52
CA VAL A 279 3.47 7.93 -6.93
C VAL A 279 3.14 9.41 -7.04
N THR A 280 2.23 9.91 -6.21
CA THR A 280 1.84 11.33 -6.19
C THR A 280 3.02 12.22 -5.80
N LEU A 281 3.67 11.93 -4.67
CA LEU A 281 4.81 12.70 -4.17
C LEU A 281 6.04 12.60 -5.09
N ALA A 282 6.18 11.50 -5.83
CA ALA A 282 7.21 11.37 -6.85
C ALA A 282 6.89 12.22 -8.09
N GLY A 283 5.62 12.26 -8.51
CA GLY A 283 5.16 13.14 -9.60
C GLY A 283 5.43 14.62 -9.31
N SER A 284 5.43 15.01 -8.04
CA SER A 284 5.76 16.37 -7.58
C SER A 284 7.22 16.57 -7.16
N ASN A 285 8.10 15.61 -7.48
CA ASN A 285 9.55 15.60 -7.21
C ASN A 285 9.97 15.61 -5.73
N LEU A 286 9.06 15.30 -4.79
CA LEU A 286 9.45 15.11 -3.38
C LEU A 286 10.17 13.77 -3.15
N ILE A 287 9.86 12.75 -3.95
CA ILE A 287 10.43 11.41 -3.82
C ILE A 287 11.11 11.03 -5.13
N GLY A 288 12.41 10.75 -5.08
CA GLY A 288 13.14 10.24 -6.23
C GLY A 288 12.78 8.80 -6.59
N LEU A 289 13.01 8.41 -7.85
CA LEU A 289 12.66 7.08 -8.38
C LEU A 289 13.16 5.92 -7.51
N ALA A 290 14.43 5.97 -7.07
CA ALA A 290 15.04 4.90 -6.29
C ALA A 290 14.33 4.69 -4.94
N ALA A 291 14.05 5.77 -4.23
CA ALA A 291 13.31 5.74 -2.97
C ALA A 291 11.86 5.27 -3.19
N GLY A 292 11.21 5.76 -4.25
CA GLY A 292 9.86 5.36 -4.62
C GLY A 292 9.73 3.86 -4.90
N ILE A 293 10.65 3.30 -5.70
CA ILE A 293 10.71 1.85 -5.95
C ILE A 293 10.96 1.08 -4.66
N ALA A 294 11.90 1.52 -3.82
CA ALA A 294 12.18 0.84 -2.55
C ALA A 294 10.95 0.79 -1.64
N ILE A 295 10.27 1.92 -1.45
CA ILE A 295 9.04 2.00 -0.63
C ILE A 295 7.93 1.14 -1.25
N MET A 296 7.75 1.18 -2.58
CA MET A 296 6.79 0.35 -3.31
C MET A 296 7.04 -1.16 -3.09
N LEU A 297 8.30 -1.62 -3.15
CA LEU A 297 8.65 -3.02 -2.87
C LEU A 297 8.29 -3.42 -1.43
N GLY A 298 8.53 -2.49 -0.50
CA GLY A 298 8.11 -2.63 0.88
C GLY A 298 6.61 -2.79 1.06
N ALA A 299 5.84 -1.98 0.33
CA ALA A 299 4.39 -1.98 0.43
C ALA A 299 3.78 -3.35 0.10
N GLU A 300 4.31 -4.03 -0.92
CA GLU A 300 3.86 -5.38 -1.30
C GLU A 300 4.10 -6.42 -0.19
N ILE A 301 5.20 -6.29 0.58
CA ILE A 301 5.43 -7.13 1.77
C ILE A 301 4.44 -6.76 2.88
N GLY A 302 4.24 -5.47 3.14
CA GLY A 302 3.37 -4.97 4.20
C GLY A 302 1.94 -5.50 4.12
N THR A 303 1.38 -5.60 2.92
CA THR A 303 0.05 -6.17 2.65
C THR A 303 -0.12 -7.58 3.16
N CYS A 304 0.97 -8.36 3.27
CA CYS A 304 0.87 -9.74 3.75
C CYS A 304 0.37 -9.83 5.21
N ALA A 305 0.51 -8.77 6.01
CA ALA A 305 0.06 -8.75 7.39
C ALA A 305 -1.44 -9.03 7.54
N ASP A 306 -2.30 -8.37 6.74
CA ASP A 306 -3.76 -8.56 6.83
C ASP A 306 -4.18 -9.98 6.41
N THR A 307 -3.53 -10.53 5.38
CA THR A 307 -3.84 -11.85 4.85
C THR A 307 -3.46 -12.94 5.84
N LEU A 308 -2.33 -12.78 6.54
CA LEU A 308 -1.91 -13.68 7.61
C LEU A 308 -2.91 -13.64 8.78
N VAL A 309 -3.32 -12.45 9.21
CA VAL A 309 -4.35 -12.28 10.24
C VAL A 309 -5.66 -12.97 9.83
N ALA A 310 -6.02 -12.91 8.55
CA ALA A 310 -7.23 -13.55 8.04
C ALA A 310 -7.20 -15.08 8.11
N THR A 311 -6.01 -15.71 8.18
CA THR A 311 -5.87 -17.17 8.30
C THR A 311 -6.14 -17.71 9.72
N ILE A 312 -6.09 -16.86 10.74
CA ILE A 312 -6.21 -17.27 12.15
C ILE A 312 -7.54 -18.01 12.39
N GLY A 313 -7.43 -19.26 12.87
CA GLY A 313 -8.58 -20.12 13.19
C GLY A 313 -9.24 -20.84 12.00
N ARG A 314 -8.74 -20.67 10.77
CA ARG A 314 -9.37 -21.18 9.53
C ARG A 314 -8.83 -22.51 9.00
N GLY A 315 -7.87 -23.13 9.68
CA GLY A 315 -7.33 -24.45 9.34
C GLY A 315 -6.12 -24.41 8.39
N SER A 316 -5.57 -25.58 8.07
CA SER A 316 -4.27 -25.69 7.38
C SER A 316 -4.28 -25.09 5.97
N TYR A 317 -5.34 -25.28 5.20
CA TYR A 317 -5.41 -24.76 3.82
C TYR A 317 -5.48 -23.23 3.75
N ALA A 318 -6.18 -22.61 4.70
CA ALA A 318 -6.21 -21.15 4.84
C ALA A 318 -4.81 -20.62 5.21
N LEU A 319 -4.16 -21.24 6.20
CA LEU A 319 -2.80 -20.88 6.61
C LEU A 319 -1.78 -21.04 5.49
N ARG A 320 -1.81 -22.16 4.75
CA ARG A 320 -0.96 -22.37 3.57
C ARG A 320 -1.16 -21.28 2.51
N THR A 321 -2.39 -20.83 2.29
CA THR A 321 -2.69 -19.76 1.32
C THR A 321 -2.12 -18.41 1.77
N GLY A 322 -2.27 -18.04 3.05
CA GLY A 322 -1.65 -16.81 3.58
C GLY A 322 -0.12 -16.87 3.60
N LEU A 323 0.47 -18.01 3.96
CA LEU A 323 1.92 -18.21 3.89
C LEU A 323 2.45 -18.19 2.46
N PHE A 324 1.68 -18.67 1.48
CA PHE A 324 2.02 -18.53 0.08
C PHE A 324 2.12 -17.07 -0.33
N HIS A 325 1.13 -16.25 0.06
CA HIS A 325 1.13 -14.82 -0.23
C HIS A 325 2.38 -14.13 0.36
N LEU A 326 2.67 -14.39 1.65
CA LEU A 326 3.88 -13.88 2.31
C LEU A 326 5.16 -14.33 1.59
N LEU A 327 5.28 -15.62 1.31
CA LEU A 327 6.47 -16.18 0.65
C LEU A 327 6.66 -15.58 -0.75
N PHE A 328 5.58 -15.43 -1.51
CA PHE A 328 5.63 -14.82 -2.83
C PHE A 328 6.14 -13.38 -2.77
N ASN A 329 5.58 -12.56 -1.90
CA ASN A 329 6.01 -11.16 -1.79
C ASN A 329 7.40 -11.02 -1.19
N LEU A 330 7.79 -11.87 -0.24
CA LEU A 330 9.13 -11.84 0.32
C LEU A 330 10.19 -12.20 -0.73
N VAL A 331 9.95 -13.26 -1.51
CA VAL A 331 10.86 -13.67 -2.60
C VAL A 331 10.90 -12.61 -3.69
N SER A 332 9.73 -12.15 -4.15
CA SER A 332 9.66 -11.15 -5.22
C SER A 332 10.33 -9.85 -4.79
N ALA A 333 10.00 -9.31 -3.61
CA ALA A 333 10.62 -8.09 -3.10
C ALA A 333 12.13 -8.23 -2.86
N THR A 334 12.61 -9.40 -2.43
CA THR A 334 14.06 -9.66 -2.35
C THR A 334 14.72 -9.56 -3.72
N LEU A 335 14.12 -10.15 -4.75
CA LEU A 335 14.59 -10.01 -6.13
C LEU A 335 14.47 -8.56 -6.62
N GLY A 336 13.39 -7.86 -6.29
CA GLY A 336 13.17 -6.46 -6.61
C GLY A 336 14.23 -5.55 -5.98
N ILE A 337 14.62 -5.80 -4.74
CA ILE A 337 15.71 -5.09 -4.05
C ILE A 337 17.06 -5.37 -4.72
N LEU A 338 17.35 -6.64 -5.04
CA LEU A 338 18.59 -7.03 -5.69
C LEU A 338 18.74 -6.42 -7.09
N PHE A 339 17.63 -6.26 -7.81
CA PHE A 339 17.58 -5.73 -9.17
C PHE A 339 16.93 -4.33 -9.24
N ALA A 340 16.97 -3.56 -8.15
CA ALA A 340 16.26 -2.29 -8.05
C ALA A 340 16.73 -1.27 -9.10
N SER A 341 18.03 -1.23 -9.38
CA SER A 341 18.59 -0.31 -10.38
C SER A 341 18.18 -0.70 -11.81
N GLN A 342 18.13 -2.00 -12.13
CA GLN A 342 17.66 -2.49 -13.42
C GLN A 342 16.16 -2.25 -13.59
N LEU A 343 15.37 -2.44 -12.53
CA LEU A 343 13.94 -2.13 -12.53
C LEU A 343 13.71 -0.62 -12.77
N ALA A 344 14.50 0.23 -12.12
CA ALA A 344 14.47 1.68 -12.32
C ALA A 344 14.82 2.09 -13.76
N GLN A 345 15.82 1.46 -14.36
CA GLN A 345 16.19 1.71 -15.77
C GLN A 345 15.08 1.27 -16.73
N LEU A 346 14.50 0.08 -16.53
CA LEU A 346 13.38 -0.39 -17.34
C LEU A 346 12.16 0.53 -17.22
N ALA A 347 11.85 1.00 -16.01
CA ALA A 347 10.80 1.98 -15.76
C ALA A 347 11.02 3.29 -16.53
N GLN A 348 12.23 3.85 -16.50
CA GLN A 348 12.55 5.07 -17.25
C GLN A 348 12.37 4.88 -18.76
N LEU A 349 12.77 3.74 -19.33
CA LEU A 349 12.66 3.46 -20.76
C LEU A 349 11.23 3.47 -21.29
N VAL A 350 10.24 3.11 -20.47
CA VAL A 350 8.83 3.00 -20.90
C VAL A 350 7.93 4.15 -20.42
N SER A 351 8.43 5.02 -19.54
CA SER A 351 7.60 6.00 -18.83
C SER A 351 7.88 7.46 -19.18
N GLY A 352 9.00 7.77 -19.84
CA GLY A 352 9.46 9.15 -20.02
C GLY A 352 9.94 9.75 -18.70
N ASP A 353 9.86 11.08 -18.57
CA ASP A 353 10.49 11.83 -17.45
C ASP A 353 9.63 11.90 -16.17
N ASP A 354 8.37 11.47 -16.20
CA ASP A 354 7.47 11.51 -15.05
C ASP A 354 7.81 10.40 -14.04
N VAL A 355 8.35 10.78 -12.88
CA VAL A 355 8.82 9.84 -11.85
C VAL A 355 7.66 9.03 -11.24
N GLY A 356 6.48 9.63 -11.10
CA GLY A 356 5.28 8.93 -10.62
C GLY A 356 4.88 7.78 -11.56
N ARG A 357 4.86 8.03 -12.87
CA ARG A 357 4.64 7.02 -13.92
C ARG A 357 5.74 5.97 -13.95
N GLN A 358 7.00 6.37 -13.75
CA GLN A 358 8.10 5.42 -13.64
C GLN A 358 7.87 4.43 -12.48
N ILE A 359 7.44 4.90 -11.31
CA ILE A 359 7.15 4.02 -10.16
C ILE A 359 5.94 3.12 -10.45
N ALA A 360 4.85 3.65 -11.00
CA ALA A 360 3.68 2.86 -11.36
C ALA A 360 4.02 1.74 -12.38
N ASN A 361 4.87 2.06 -13.36
CA ASN A 361 5.36 1.08 -14.33
C ASN A 361 6.35 0.08 -13.72
N ALA A 362 7.21 0.52 -12.80
CA ALA A 362 8.08 -0.37 -12.04
C ALA A 362 7.24 -1.40 -11.26
N GLN A 363 6.16 -0.98 -10.60
CA GLN A 363 5.25 -1.90 -9.88
C GLN A 363 4.61 -2.92 -10.82
N MET A 364 4.09 -2.46 -11.97
CA MET A 364 3.47 -3.33 -12.96
C MET A 364 4.47 -4.38 -13.48
N MET A 365 5.68 -3.96 -13.84
CA MET A 365 6.75 -4.85 -14.29
C MET A 365 7.17 -5.83 -13.20
N PHE A 366 7.38 -5.33 -11.99
CA PHE A 366 7.71 -6.15 -10.82
C PHE A 366 6.68 -7.25 -10.59
N ASN A 367 5.39 -6.91 -10.57
CA ASN A 367 4.31 -7.87 -10.32
C ASN A 367 4.16 -8.87 -11.47
N ILE A 368 4.25 -8.43 -12.73
CA ILE A 368 4.24 -9.35 -13.89
C ILE A 368 5.42 -10.32 -13.83
N ILE A 369 6.65 -9.82 -13.64
CA ILE A 369 7.86 -10.65 -13.60
C ILE A 369 7.77 -11.64 -12.44
N GLY A 370 7.38 -11.18 -11.26
CA GLY A 370 7.19 -12.03 -10.07
C GLY A 370 6.22 -13.17 -10.34
N VAL A 371 5.06 -12.88 -10.93
CA VAL A 371 4.05 -13.91 -11.27
C VAL A 371 4.55 -14.88 -12.32
N VAL A 372 5.20 -14.40 -13.39
CA VAL A 372 5.77 -15.24 -14.45
C VAL A 372 6.85 -16.18 -13.90
N VAL A 373 7.69 -15.71 -12.98
CA VAL A 373 8.65 -16.56 -12.29
C VAL A 373 7.93 -17.56 -11.40
N MET A 374 7.06 -17.11 -10.49
CA MET A 374 6.45 -17.97 -9.48
C MET A 374 5.51 -19.04 -10.06
N ILE A 375 4.80 -18.77 -11.16
CA ILE A 375 3.86 -19.74 -11.74
C ILE A 375 4.55 -21.03 -12.20
N GLY A 376 5.82 -20.94 -12.61
CA GLY A 376 6.67 -22.10 -12.95
C GLY A 376 7.02 -22.94 -11.72
N PHE A 377 7.31 -22.29 -10.59
CA PHE A 377 7.68 -22.94 -9.32
C PHE A 377 6.48 -23.32 -8.43
N LEU A 378 5.25 -22.97 -8.84
CA LEU A 378 4.03 -23.18 -8.07
C LEU A 378 3.87 -24.61 -7.50
N PRO A 379 4.13 -25.70 -8.26
CA PRO A 379 4.01 -27.05 -7.72
C PRO A 379 5.03 -27.36 -6.62
N ILE A 380 6.24 -26.81 -6.72
CA ILE A 380 7.31 -26.99 -5.73
C ILE A 380 6.94 -26.26 -4.44
N VAL A 381 6.51 -25.01 -4.56
CA VAL A 381 6.07 -24.18 -3.43
C VAL A 381 4.85 -24.80 -2.75
N ALA A 382 3.87 -25.29 -3.51
CA ALA A 382 2.70 -25.96 -2.96
C ALA A 382 3.08 -27.19 -2.13
N ARG A 383 4.02 -28.03 -2.61
CA ARG A 383 4.55 -29.18 -1.86
C ARG A 383 5.30 -28.76 -0.61
N LEU A 384 6.13 -27.72 -0.70
CA LEU A 384 6.85 -27.16 0.45
C LEU A 384 5.88 -26.70 1.54
N LEU A 385 4.88 -25.90 1.19
CA LEU A 385 3.88 -25.40 2.14
C LEU A 385 3.03 -26.53 2.73
N THR A 386 2.71 -27.56 1.94
CA THR A 386 2.02 -28.76 2.44
C THR A 386 2.84 -29.52 3.47
N LYS A 387 4.16 -29.57 3.28
CA LYS A 387 5.11 -30.19 4.23
C LYS A 387 5.31 -29.34 5.49
N LEU A 388 5.41 -28.02 5.36
CA LEU A 388 5.59 -27.09 6.48
C LEU A 388 4.35 -26.98 7.36
N VAL A 389 3.17 -27.01 6.77
CA VAL A 389 1.88 -26.94 7.46
C VAL A 389 1.10 -28.21 7.13
N PRO A 390 1.33 -29.33 7.83
CA PRO A 390 0.59 -30.58 7.60
C PRO A 390 -0.87 -30.46 8.03
N GLU A 391 -1.74 -31.23 7.39
CA GLU A 391 -3.17 -31.27 7.75
C GLU A 391 -3.40 -31.85 9.13
N THR A 392 -4.19 -31.13 9.93
CA THR A 392 -4.60 -31.57 11.26
C THR A 392 -5.81 -32.50 11.18
N GLN A 393 -6.07 -33.25 12.25
CA GLN A 393 -7.29 -34.06 12.37
C GLN A 393 -8.56 -33.20 12.22
N ALA A 394 -8.56 -32.00 12.81
CA ALA A 394 -9.65 -31.04 12.71
C ALA A 394 -9.91 -30.59 11.26
N ASP A 395 -8.87 -30.48 10.42
CA ASP A 395 -9.03 -30.18 9.00
C ASP A 395 -9.72 -31.33 8.26
N ARG A 396 -9.34 -32.58 8.54
CA ARG A 396 -9.95 -33.77 7.93
C ARG A 396 -11.43 -33.89 8.30
N GLU A 397 -11.77 -33.68 9.57
CA GLU A 397 -13.16 -33.67 10.04
C GLU A 397 -13.99 -32.53 9.45
N ARG A 398 -13.38 -31.36 9.18
CA ARG A 398 -14.06 -30.26 8.48
C ARG A 398 -14.36 -30.62 7.03
N ALA A 399 -13.39 -31.21 6.33
CA ALA A 399 -13.58 -31.65 4.94
C ALA A 399 -14.66 -32.74 4.82
N GLN A 400 -14.69 -33.69 5.76
CA GLN A 400 -15.71 -34.74 5.80
C GLN A 400 -17.12 -34.16 6.02
N ARG A 401 -17.29 -33.27 7.01
CA ARG A 401 -18.58 -32.58 7.26
C ARG A 401 -19.05 -31.75 6.07
N GLN A 402 -18.14 -31.12 5.32
CA GLN A 402 -18.48 -30.37 4.12
C GLN A 402 -18.97 -31.30 2.99
N THR A 403 -18.33 -32.46 2.85
CA THR A 403 -18.71 -33.48 1.86
C THR A 403 -20.10 -34.04 2.16
N GLU A 404 -20.36 -34.38 3.44
CA GLU A 404 -21.66 -34.86 3.91
C GLU A 404 -22.78 -33.84 3.67
N LYS A 405 -22.54 -32.55 3.95
CA LYS A 405 -23.51 -31.46 3.66
C LYS A 405 -23.80 -31.33 2.17
N HIS A 406 -22.77 -31.46 1.32
CA HIS A 406 -22.94 -31.34 -0.13
C HIS A 406 -23.76 -32.52 -0.68
N GLN A 407 -23.50 -33.73 -0.20
CA GLN A 407 -24.28 -34.93 -0.54
C GLN A 407 -25.74 -34.78 -0.10
N ALA A 408 -25.99 -34.37 1.15
CA ALA A 408 -27.34 -34.16 1.67
C ALA A 408 -28.15 -33.12 0.86
N ASN A 409 -27.51 -32.03 0.43
CA ASN A 409 -28.13 -31.02 -0.43
C ASN A 409 -28.39 -31.52 -1.86
N THR A 410 -27.58 -32.46 -2.36
CA THR A 410 -27.75 -33.03 -3.71
C THR A 410 -28.85 -34.08 -3.73
N GLU A 411 -28.99 -34.87 -2.66
CA GLU A 411 -30.08 -35.85 -2.50
C GLU A 411 -31.45 -35.18 -2.32
N THR A 412 -31.53 -34.03 -1.65
CA THR A 412 -32.78 -33.25 -1.52
C THR A 412 -33.24 -32.56 -2.82
N LEU A 413 -32.35 -32.43 -3.81
CA LEU A 413 -32.64 -31.86 -5.14
C LEU A 413 -32.97 -32.90 -6.20
N GLN A 414 -32.86 -34.21 -5.90
CA GLN A 414 -33.42 -35.23 -6.78
C GLN A 414 -34.95 -35.19 -6.66
N PRO A 415 -35.71 -34.94 -7.75
CA PRO A 415 -37.15 -35.07 -7.69
C PRO A 415 -37.44 -36.51 -7.30
N THR A 416 -38.14 -36.71 -6.19
CA THR A 416 -38.80 -37.97 -5.89
C THR A 416 -39.55 -38.36 -7.14
N SER A 417 -39.06 -39.39 -7.83
CA SER A 417 -39.73 -39.96 -8.97
C SER A 417 -41.13 -40.32 -8.49
N VAL A 418 -42.13 -39.56 -8.95
CA VAL A 418 -43.53 -39.87 -8.71
C VAL A 418 -43.77 -41.18 -9.44
N SER A 419 -43.62 -42.28 -8.72
CA SER A 419 -44.11 -43.58 -9.16
C SER A 419 -45.60 -43.62 -8.89
N ARG A 420 -46.41 -43.33 -9.92
CA ARG A 420 -47.54 -44.13 -10.40
C ARG A 420 -48.40 -43.34 -11.36
#